data_AF-A0A4Z2ICQ6-F1
#
_entry.id   AF-A0A4Z2ICQ6-F1
#
_cell.length_a   1.000
_cell.length_b   1.000
_cell.length_c   1.000
_cell.angle_alpha   90.00
_cell.angle_beta   90.00
_cell.angle_gamma   90.00
#
_symmetry.space_group_name_H-M   'P 1'
#
loop_
_entity.id
_entity.type
_entity.pdbx_description
1 polymer ?
#
loop_
_entity_poly.entity_id
_entity_poly.type
_entity_poly.pdbx_seq_one_letter_code
_entity_poly.pdbx_strand_id
1 'polypeptide(L)'
;MKLAVVFVGLSLAVMVVLIYQAMKQEYHLRNLKTRFVENTADFQRNEASIGELKTKFQIVNKALMTININIAELNERKKEFKTVAWNSSQLLQTCSKKKEAVEKKKAVTQEVILKLKVSPPSLSSSSSVSARTIFARAMMGLPSFLSKPRDFSLPNSSWGSEMMRLYQQYNSQCEMELEGGEKQEGPWKRLPSYNRFLKYAPGGVYLSQMIQSKARLFTRNIRNPGATFEYVLFFNSEEQKCAAIFQAGHLLEGPPGHVHGGAIATMIDTVVGAHATIVSGPVVTANLNVNYRRPIPLGSTLVIESSLDKKEGKKHCSCRSISATYSWDRDANTPDDHPDYHLHKHCQKPEATQCVGDIRDTFIS
;
A
#
# COMPACT_ATOMS: atom_id res chain seq x y z
N MET A 1 34.39 -42.23 63.91
CA MET A 1 32.98 -42.28 63.46
C MET A 1 32.53 -40.98 62.78
N LYS A 2 32.72 -39.79 63.37
CA LYS A 2 32.26 -38.51 62.78
C LYS A 2 32.79 -38.21 61.37
N LEU A 3 34.06 -38.52 61.10
CA LEU A 3 34.68 -38.28 59.79
C LEU A 3 34.05 -39.12 58.66
N ALA A 4 33.72 -40.39 58.95
CA ALA A 4 33.11 -41.30 57.98
C ALA A 4 31.71 -40.83 57.54
N VAL A 5 30.93 -40.26 58.46
CA VAL A 5 29.60 -39.70 58.17
C VAL A 5 29.70 -38.51 57.21
N VAL A 6 30.73 -37.67 57.37
CA VAL A 6 30.96 -36.51 56.47
C VAL A 6 31.31 -36.96 55.05
N PHE A 7 32.18 -37.97 54.90
CA PHE A 7 32.54 -38.51 53.59
C PHE A 7 31.35 -39.15 52.85
N VAL A 8 30.49 -39.88 53.57
CA VAL A 8 29.27 -40.45 52.99
C VAL A 8 28.30 -39.34 52.55
N GLY A 9 28.13 -38.30 53.37
CA GLY A 9 27.27 -37.16 53.02
C GLY A 9 27.76 -36.40 51.78
N LEU A 10 29.06 -36.15 51.66
CA LEU A 10 29.67 -35.52 50.49
C LEU A 10 29.50 -36.38 49.23
N SER A 11 29.68 -37.70 49.34
CA SER A 11 29.49 -38.63 48.23
C SER A 11 28.05 -38.62 47.70
N LEU A 12 27.06 -38.62 48.61
CA LEU A 12 25.65 -38.51 48.23
C LEU A 12 25.32 -37.17 47.57
N ALA A 13 25.87 -36.06 48.07
CA ALA A 13 25.67 -34.74 47.48
C ALA A 13 26.20 -34.66 46.04
N VAL A 14 27.40 -35.22 45.78
CA VAL A 14 27.97 -35.29 44.42
C VAL A 14 27.08 -36.12 43.50
N MET A 15 26.61 -37.29 43.95
CA MET A 15 25.70 -38.13 43.15
C MET A 15 24.41 -37.40 42.78
N VAL A 16 23.80 -36.65 43.72
CA VAL A 16 22.59 -35.86 43.45
C VAL A 16 22.84 -34.77 42.40
N VAL A 17 23.99 -34.07 42.46
CA VAL A 17 24.35 -33.05 41.47
C VAL A 17 24.54 -33.66 40.08
N LEU A 18 25.22 -34.81 39.98
CA LEU A 18 25.41 -35.51 38.70
C LEU A 18 24.07 -35.99 38.11
N ILE A 19 23.17 -36.53 38.94
CA ILE A 19 21.82 -36.92 38.52
C ILE A 19 21.03 -35.70 38.03
N TYR A 20 21.07 -34.58 38.76
CA TYR A 20 20.40 -33.34 38.35
C TYR A 20 20.93 -32.82 37.00
N GLN A 21 22.26 -32.82 36.82
CA GLN A 21 22.89 -32.42 35.55
C GLN A 21 22.49 -33.35 34.39
N ALA A 22 22.47 -34.66 34.62
CA ALA A 22 22.04 -35.64 33.62
C ALA A 22 20.56 -35.44 33.24
N MET A 23 19.68 -35.25 34.22
CA MET A 23 18.26 -34.97 33.96
C MET A 23 18.06 -33.66 33.20
N LYS A 24 18.82 -32.60 33.54
CA LYS A 24 18.75 -31.32 32.83
C LYS A 24 19.20 -31.44 31.37
N GLN A 25 20.26 -32.21 31.11
CA GLN A 25 20.72 -32.50 29.75
C GLN A 25 19.69 -33.30 28.97
N GLU A 26 19.09 -34.33 29.59
CA GLU A 26 18.08 -35.16 28.93
C GLU A 26 16.79 -34.36 28.62
N TYR A 27 16.35 -33.50 29.54
CA TYR A 27 15.23 -32.59 29.30
C TYR A 27 15.51 -31.64 28.14
N HIS A 28 16.71 -31.05 28.10
CA HIS A 28 17.11 -30.17 27.00
C HIS A 28 17.13 -30.92 25.65
N LEU A 29 17.65 -32.15 25.63
CA LEU A 29 17.71 -32.99 24.44
C LEU A 29 16.30 -33.36 23.95
N ARG A 30 15.38 -33.69 24.87
CA ARG A 30 13.96 -33.96 24.55
C ARG A 30 13.28 -32.74 23.95
N ASN A 31 13.49 -31.55 24.54
CA ASN A 31 12.91 -30.31 24.00
C ASN A 31 13.48 -29.93 22.62
N LEU A 32 14.77 -30.16 22.38
CA LEU A 32 15.37 -30.00 21.06
C LEU A 32 14.79 -30.99 20.05
N LYS A 33 14.59 -32.26 20.45
CA LYS A 33 13.97 -33.28 19.59
C LYS A 33 12.54 -32.91 19.20
N THR A 34 11.73 -32.42 20.14
CA THR A 34 10.36 -31.96 19.84
C THR A 34 10.37 -30.83 18.82
N ARG A 35 11.20 -29.79 19.04
CA ARG A 35 11.34 -28.67 18.10
C ARG A 35 11.83 -29.11 16.73
N PHE A 36 12.75 -30.09 16.66
CA PHE A 36 13.21 -30.62 15.38
C PHE A 36 12.11 -31.35 14.62
N VAL A 37 11.28 -32.13 15.31
CA VAL A 37 10.13 -32.82 14.70
C VAL A 37 9.09 -31.82 14.21
N GLU A 38 8.76 -30.81 15.01
CA GLU A 38 7.84 -29.73 14.62
C GLU A 38 8.35 -28.96 13.39
N ASN A 39 9.60 -28.53 13.40
CA ASN A 39 10.22 -27.84 12.26
C ASN A 39 10.26 -28.72 11.01
N THR A 40 10.49 -30.03 11.15
CA THR A 40 10.47 -30.97 10.02
C THR A 40 9.06 -31.11 9.43
N ALA A 41 8.03 -31.17 10.27
CA ALA A 41 6.64 -31.22 9.82
C ALA A 41 6.24 -29.93 9.09
N ASP A 42 6.66 -28.77 9.61
CA ASP A 42 6.42 -27.48 8.96
C ASP A 42 7.18 -27.36 7.63
N PHE A 43 8.41 -27.88 7.55
CA PHE A 43 9.15 -27.96 6.29
C PHE A 43 8.39 -28.78 5.24
N GLN A 44 7.87 -29.95 5.60
CA GLN A 44 7.08 -30.79 4.70
C GLN A 44 5.78 -30.10 4.24
N ARG A 45 5.09 -29.38 5.14
CA ARG A 45 3.90 -28.60 4.78
C ARG A 45 4.23 -27.45 3.81
N ASN A 46 5.36 -26.79 4.03
CA ASN A 46 5.84 -25.73 3.13
C ASN A 46 6.23 -26.30 1.77
N GLU A 47 6.90 -27.45 1.73
CA GLU A 47 7.25 -28.16 0.49
C GLU A 47 6.00 -28.55 -0.32
N ALA A 48 4.98 -29.10 0.34
CA ALA A 48 3.70 -29.42 -0.30
C ALA A 48 3.02 -28.17 -0.89
N SER A 49 3.02 -27.05 -0.14
CA SER A 49 2.45 -25.78 -0.60
C SER A 49 3.21 -25.23 -1.82
N ILE A 50 4.54 -25.36 -1.85
CA ILE A 50 5.38 -25.00 -3.00
C ILE A 50 5.04 -25.88 -4.21
N GLY A 51 4.82 -27.18 -4.00
CA GLY A 51 4.35 -28.10 -5.04
C GLY A 51 3.05 -27.66 -5.68
N GLU A 52 2.05 -27.29 -4.86
CA GLU A 52 0.76 -26.79 -5.35
C GLU A 52 0.91 -25.46 -6.13
N LEU A 53 1.71 -24.54 -5.60
CA LEU A 53 2.05 -23.27 -6.27
C LEU A 53 2.71 -23.51 -7.63
N LYS A 54 3.60 -24.49 -7.73
CA LYS A 54 4.27 -24.87 -8.99
C LYS A 54 3.27 -25.37 -10.02
N THR A 55 2.32 -26.22 -9.61
CA THR A 55 1.26 -26.73 -10.50
C THR A 55 0.35 -25.59 -10.97
N LYS A 56 -0.09 -24.71 -10.06
CA LYS A 56 -0.89 -23.52 -10.41
C LYS A 56 -0.15 -22.60 -11.39
N PHE A 57 1.16 -22.39 -11.17
CA PHE A 57 1.98 -21.60 -12.08
C PHE A 57 2.07 -22.23 -13.48
N GLN A 58 2.20 -23.55 -13.58
CA GLN A 58 2.20 -24.22 -14.89
C GLN A 58 0.87 -24.06 -15.63
N ILE A 59 -0.26 -24.15 -14.93
CA ILE A 59 -1.59 -23.92 -15.52
C ILE A 59 -1.71 -22.50 -16.05
N VAL A 60 -1.32 -21.50 -15.25
CA VAL A 60 -1.34 -20.09 -15.66
C VAL A 60 -0.42 -19.85 -16.86
N ASN A 61 0.77 -20.46 -16.88
CA ASN A 61 1.71 -20.31 -17.99
C ASN A 61 1.15 -20.91 -19.29
N LYS A 62 0.46 -22.05 -19.21
CA LYS A 62 -0.22 -22.64 -20.36
C LYS A 62 -1.34 -21.74 -20.88
N ALA A 63 -2.16 -21.17 -19.99
CA ALA A 63 -3.21 -20.23 -20.36
C ALA A 63 -2.63 -18.96 -21.02
N LEU A 64 -1.50 -18.46 -20.52
CA LEU A 64 -0.81 -17.30 -21.08
C LEU A 64 -0.34 -17.57 -22.52
N MET A 65 0.22 -18.77 -22.79
CA MET A 65 0.59 -19.18 -24.14
C MET A 65 -0.61 -19.17 -25.09
N THR A 66 -1.76 -19.70 -24.65
CA THR A 66 -3.01 -19.68 -25.44
C THR A 66 -3.47 -18.25 -25.73
N ILE A 67 -3.44 -17.35 -24.73
CA ILE A 67 -3.81 -15.95 -24.91
C ILE A 67 -2.88 -15.26 -25.93
N ASN A 68 -1.58 -15.54 -25.87
CA ASN A 68 -0.62 -14.96 -26.80
C ASN A 68 -0.90 -15.36 -28.26
N ILE A 69 -1.27 -16.62 -28.49
CA ILE A 69 -1.68 -17.12 -29.81
C ILE A 69 -2.95 -16.39 -30.28
N ASN A 70 -3.97 -16.28 -29.43
CA ASN A 70 -5.22 -15.60 -29.77
C ASN A 70 -5.00 -14.11 -30.09
N ILE A 71 -4.11 -13.43 -29.37
CA ILE A 71 -3.76 -12.03 -29.65
C ILE A 71 -3.09 -11.90 -31.02
N ALA A 72 -2.19 -12.83 -31.39
CA ALA A 72 -1.56 -12.83 -32.70
C ALA A 72 -2.61 -13.01 -33.81
N GLU A 73 -3.56 -13.94 -33.64
CA GLU A 73 -4.64 -14.17 -34.60
C GLU A 73 -5.56 -12.94 -34.74
N LEU A 74 -5.95 -12.31 -33.62
CA LEU A 74 -6.77 -11.10 -33.65
C LEU A 74 -6.04 -9.93 -34.32
N ASN A 75 -4.71 -9.84 -34.18
CA ASN A 75 -3.93 -8.81 -34.84
C ASN A 75 -3.88 -9.01 -36.36
N GLU A 76 -3.80 -10.26 -36.85
CA GLU A 76 -3.92 -10.55 -38.28
C GLU A 76 -5.31 -10.22 -38.82
N ARG A 77 -6.39 -10.67 -38.15
CA ARG A 77 -7.78 -10.32 -38.54
C ARG A 77 -8.01 -8.81 -38.55
N LYS A 78 -7.39 -8.07 -37.62
CA LYS A 78 -7.46 -6.60 -37.58
C LYS A 78 -6.77 -5.95 -38.78
N LYS A 79 -5.67 -6.52 -39.28
CA LYS A 79 -5.02 -6.05 -40.51
C LYS A 79 -5.92 -6.28 -41.72
N GLU A 80 -6.51 -7.47 -41.85
CA GLU A 80 -7.46 -7.79 -42.91
C GLU A 80 -8.64 -6.82 -42.93
N PHE A 81 -9.28 -6.60 -41.77
CA PHE A 81 -10.42 -5.69 -41.66
C PHE A 81 -10.06 -4.24 -42.02
N LYS A 82 -8.86 -3.78 -41.64
CA LYS A 82 -8.36 -2.45 -42.04
C LYS A 82 -8.18 -2.34 -43.55
N THR A 83 -7.62 -3.36 -44.20
CA THR A 83 -7.45 -3.39 -45.66
C THR A 83 -8.80 -3.38 -46.38
N VAL A 84 -9.77 -4.16 -45.89
CA VAL A 84 -11.14 -4.18 -46.43
C VAL A 84 -11.81 -2.81 -46.29
N ALA A 85 -11.70 -2.18 -45.11
CA ALA A 85 -12.26 -0.84 -44.87
C ALA A 85 -11.62 0.23 -45.78
N TRP A 86 -10.30 0.17 -45.99
CA TRP A 86 -9.60 1.07 -46.90
C TRP A 86 -10.04 0.90 -48.36
N ASN A 87 -10.12 -0.34 -48.85
CA ASN A 87 -10.60 -0.66 -50.20
C ASN A 87 -12.04 -0.18 -50.42
N SER A 88 -12.93 -0.39 -49.45
CA SER A 88 -14.32 0.08 -49.50
C SER A 88 -14.39 1.61 -49.59
N SER A 89 -13.57 2.34 -48.81
CA SER A 89 -13.50 3.80 -48.87
C SER A 89 -13.01 4.31 -50.23
N GLN A 90 -12.05 3.63 -50.87
CA GLN A 90 -11.56 3.99 -52.21
C GLN A 90 -12.63 3.78 -53.29
N LEU A 91 -13.39 2.68 -53.19
CA LEU A 91 -14.52 2.42 -54.09
C LEU A 91 -15.61 3.48 -53.96
N LEU A 92 -15.96 3.88 -52.73
CA LEU A 92 -16.94 4.94 -52.49
C LEU A 92 -16.50 6.29 -53.08
N GLN A 93 -15.22 6.67 -52.93
CA GLN A 93 -14.68 7.88 -53.54
C GLN A 93 -14.70 7.82 -55.08
N THR A 94 -14.48 6.65 -55.65
CA THR A 94 -14.54 6.46 -57.11
C THR A 94 -15.98 6.55 -57.60
N CYS A 95 -16.94 5.96 -56.89
CA CYS A 95 -18.37 6.06 -57.18
C CYS A 95 -18.89 7.49 -57.05
N SER A 96 -18.46 8.26 -56.04
CA SER A 96 -18.86 9.65 -55.89
C SER A 96 -18.34 10.53 -57.03
N LYS A 97 -17.07 10.37 -57.43
CA LYS A 97 -16.49 11.07 -58.59
C LYS A 97 -17.22 10.74 -59.89
N LYS A 98 -17.57 9.47 -60.11
CA LYS A 98 -18.36 9.05 -61.29
C LYS A 98 -19.76 9.67 -61.25
N LYS A 99 -20.42 9.71 -60.09
CA LYS A 99 -21.73 10.35 -59.91
C LYS A 99 -21.66 11.85 -60.21
N GLU A 100 -20.66 12.57 -59.71
CA GLU A 100 -20.46 14.00 -60.02
C GLU A 100 -20.21 14.25 -61.52
N ALA A 101 -19.44 13.38 -62.19
CA ALA A 101 -19.21 13.49 -63.63
C ALA A 101 -20.49 13.26 -64.44
N VAL A 102 -21.35 12.34 -64.01
CA VAL A 102 -22.67 12.11 -64.63
C VAL A 102 -23.60 13.30 -64.40
N GLU A 103 -23.64 13.85 -63.18
CA GLU A 103 -24.43 15.06 -62.88
C GLU A 103 -23.94 16.27 -63.68
N LYS A 104 -22.62 16.46 -63.85
CA LYS A 104 -22.08 17.51 -64.72
C LYS A 104 -22.49 17.32 -66.18
N LYS A 105 -22.44 16.09 -66.70
CA LYS A 105 -22.92 15.79 -68.06
C LYS A 105 -24.42 16.02 -68.20
N LYS A 106 -25.21 15.66 -67.18
CA LYS A 106 -26.65 15.89 -67.14
C LYS A 106 -26.98 17.39 -67.10
N ALA A 107 -26.24 18.20 -66.34
CA ALA A 107 -26.39 19.65 -66.29
C ALA A 107 -26.07 20.30 -67.66
N VAL A 108 -25.00 19.87 -68.34
CA VAL A 108 -24.67 20.32 -69.69
C VAL A 108 -25.77 19.93 -70.69
N THR A 109 -26.29 18.70 -70.63
CA THR A 109 -27.41 18.28 -71.48
C THR A 109 -28.70 19.06 -71.16
N GLN A 110 -28.98 19.38 -69.89
CA GLN A 110 -30.11 20.22 -69.49
C GLN A 110 -29.96 21.67 -69.97
N GLU A 111 -28.75 22.21 -69.98
CA GLU A 111 -28.46 23.55 -70.49
C GLU A 111 -28.64 23.65 -72.01
N VAL A 112 -28.30 22.58 -72.76
CA VAL A 112 -28.59 22.46 -74.20
C VAL A 112 -30.10 22.34 -74.47
N ILE A 113 -30.84 21.61 -73.63
CA ILE A 113 -32.30 21.49 -73.72
C ILE A 113 -32.99 22.83 -73.40
N LEU A 114 -32.45 23.61 -72.45
CA LEU A 114 -32.98 24.93 -72.07
C LEU A 114 -32.77 26.02 -73.13
N LYS A 115 -31.79 25.87 -74.03
CA LYS A 115 -31.62 26.78 -75.18
C LYS A 115 -32.61 26.55 -76.32
N LEU A 116 -33.42 25.49 -76.28
CA LEU A 116 -34.35 25.10 -77.34
C LEU A 116 -35.85 25.26 -76.98
N LYS A 117 -36.20 25.86 -75.83
CA LYS A 117 -37.62 25.97 -75.43
C LYS A 117 -38.09 27.41 -75.18
N VAL A 118 -38.93 27.89 -76.10
CA VAL A 118 -39.84 29.05 -75.98
C VAL A 118 -40.84 28.82 -74.82
N SER A 119 -41.14 29.91 -74.09
CA SER A 119 -41.96 30.09 -72.86
C SER A 119 -43.47 29.73 -72.97
N PRO A 120 -44.36 29.98 -71.96
CA PRO A 120 -44.53 29.43 -70.57
C PRO A 120 -46.04 29.03 -70.32
N PRO A 121 -46.71 29.01 -69.11
CA PRO A 121 -46.33 28.98 -67.68
C PRO A 121 -47.09 27.97 -66.73
N SER A 122 -46.67 27.94 -65.45
CA SER A 122 -47.40 27.69 -64.16
C SER A 122 -47.88 26.27 -63.74
N LEU A 123 -47.48 25.77 -62.54
CA LEU A 123 -48.23 25.84 -61.25
C LEU A 123 -47.52 25.00 -60.14
N SER A 124 -47.70 25.42 -58.88
CA SER A 124 -47.42 24.84 -57.53
C SER A 124 -47.20 23.31 -57.38
N SER A 125 -46.55 22.72 -56.38
CA SER A 125 -46.52 22.98 -54.92
C SER A 125 -45.47 22.09 -54.19
N SER A 126 -45.04 22.55 -53.01
CA SER A 126 -44.57 21.86 -51.79
C SER A 126 -44.07 20.41 -51.81
N SER A 127 -42.92 20.14 -51.16
CA SER A 127 -42.89 19.73 -49.74
C SER A 127 -41.47 19.36 -49.27
N SER A 128 -41.19 19.71 -48.02
CA SER A 128 -39.95 19.53 -47.27
C SER A 128 -39.84 18.13 -46.66
N VAL A 129 -38.62 17.55 -46.59
CA VAL A 129 -38.25 16.64 -45.50
C VAL A 129 -36.79 16.87 -45.10
N SER A 130 -36.61 17.20 -43.82
CA SER A 130 -35.35 17.33 -43.09
C SER A 130 -34.87 15.95 -42.62
N ALA A 131 -33.57 15.67 -42.70
CA ALA A 131 -32.94 14.53 -42.04
C ALA A 131 -31.66 14.95 -41.30
N ARG A 132 -31.79 15.05 -39.97
CA ARG A 132 -30.66 15.03 -39.00
C ARG A 132 -30.24 13.57 -38.80
N THR A 133 -28.93 13.31 -38.71
CA THR A 133 -28.42 12.09 -38.06
C THR A 133 -27.23 12.41 -37.17
N ILE A 134 -27.43 12.14 -35.88
CA ILE A 134 -26.51 12.26 -34.75
C ILE A 134 -25.65 10.98 -34.71
N PHE A 135 -24.31 11.12 -34.64
CA PHE A 135 -23.40 10.00 -34.39
C PHE A 135 -23.25 9.78 -32.89
N ALA A 136 -23.91 8.76 -32.35
CA ALA A 136 -23.68 8.26 -30.99
C ALA A 136 -22.48 7.28 -31.00
N ARG A 137 -21.44 7.59 -30.23
CA ARG A 137 -20.23 6.77 -30.08
C ARG A 137 -20.40 5.88 -28.85
N ALA A 138 -20.66 4.59 -29.06
CA ALA A 138 -20.72 3.59 -27.98
C ALA A 138 -19.31 3.28 -27.44
N MET A 139 -19.04 3.64 -26.19
CA MET A 139 -17.92 3.15 -25.40
C MET A 139 -18.33 1.82 -24.76
N MET A 140 -17.79 0.70 -25.24
CA MET A 140 -17.89 -0.56 -24.51
C MET A 140 -16.97 -0.52 -23.29
N GLY A 141 -17.58 -0.56 -22.11
CA GLY A 141 -16.88 -0.69 -20.83
C GLY A 141 -16.13 -2.01 -20.73
N LEU A 142 -14.84 -1.95 -20.38
CA LEU A 142 -14.08 -3.10 -19.92
C LEU A 142 -14.61 -3.54 -18.55
N PRO A 143 -14.68 -4.84 -18.23
CA PRO A 143 -15.20 -5.29 -16.96
C PRO A 143 -14.21 -4.99 -15.82
N SER A 144 -14.67 -4.17 -14.87
CA SER A 144 -13.99 -3.77 -13.63
C SER A 144 -13.84 -4.95 -12.65
N PHE A 145 -12.93 -5.89 -12.91
CA PHE A 145 -12.55 -6.97 -11.97
C PHE A 145 -11.23 -6.69 -11.21
N LEU A 146 -10.96 -5.44 -10.87
CA LEU A 146 -9.91 -5.09 -9.91
C LEU A 146 -10.58 -4.82 -8.56
N SER A 147 -10.34 -5.69 -7.59
CA SER A 147 -10.72 -5.45 -6.20
C SER A 147 -10.19 -4.08 -5.75
N LYS A 148 -11.06 -3.28 -5.11
CA LYS A 148 -10.67 -1.95 -4.63
C LYS A 148 -9.45 -2.08 -3.70
N PRO A 149 -8.42 -1.22 -3.85
CA PRO A 149 -7.26 -1.27 -2.97
C PRO A 149 -7.69 -1.02 -1.53
N ARG A 150 -7.29 -1.92 -0.62
CA ARG A 150 -7.59 -1.83 0.81
C ARG A 150 -6.73 -0.74 1.46
N ASP A 151 -7.37 0.21 2.11
CA ASP A 151 -6.72 1.18 2.99
C ASP A 151 -6.37 0.49 4.33
N PHE A 152 -5.08 0.50 4.69
CA PHE A 152 -4.54 -0.06 5.92
C PHE A 152 -4.43 1.00 7.05
N SER A 153 -4.76 2.26 6.77
CA SER A 153 -4.84 3.35 7.76
C SER A 153 -6.19 3.41 8.48
N LEU A 154 -7.03 2.37 8.35
CA LEU A 154 -8.32 2.27 9.03
C LEU A 154 -8.22 1.34 10.25
N PRO A 155 -9.01 1.61 11.31
CA PRO A 155 -9.09 0.74 12.48
C PRO A 155 -9.32 -0.73 12.14
N ASN A 156 -8.67 -1.60 12.90
CA ASN A 156 -8.88 -3.03 12.84
C ASN A 156 -8.76 -3.64 14.23
N SER A 157 -9.10 -4.93 14.37
CA SER A 157 -9.19 -5.62 15.67
C SER A 157 -7.86 -5.72 16.44
N SER A 158 -6.73 -5.35 15.84
CA SER A 158 -5.41 -5.37 16.50
C SER A 158 -5.02 -4.03 17.15
N TRP A 159 -5.76 -2.95 16.87
CA TRP A 159 -5.47 -1.64 17.46
C TRP A 159 -5.86 -1.65 18.94
N GLY A 160 -4.92 -1.25 19.79
CA GLY A 160 -5.14 -1.09 21.22
C GLY A 160 -6.03 0.10 21.54
N SER A 161 -6.48 0.16 22.79
CA SER A 161 -7.25 1.25 23.39
C SER A 161 -6.66 2.62 23.07
N GLU A 162 -5.35 2.80 23.32
CA GLU A 162 -4.70 4.09 23.11
C GLU A 162 -4.63 4.48 21.64
N MET A 163 -4.28 3.55 20.75
CA MET A 163 -4.25 3.82 19.30
C MET A 163 -5.63 4.23 18.79
N MET A 164 -6.69 3.56 19.28
CA MET A 164 -8.08 3.90 18.97
C MET A 164 -8.48 5.28 19.52
N ARG A 165 -8.10 5.60 20.76
CA ARG A 165 -8.39 6.88 21.41
C ARG A 165 -7.76 8.04 20.63
N LEU A 166 -6.47 7.93 20.31
CA LEU A 166 -5.75 8.93 19.53
C LEU A 166 -6.32 9.05 18.11
N TYR A 167 -6.67 7.93 17.47
CA TYR A 167 -7.28 7.95 16.14
C TYR A 167 -8.58 8.73 16.14
N GLN A 168 -9.47 8.48 17.11
CA GLN A 168 -10.74 9.18 17.23
C GLN A 168 -10.52 10.68 17.47
N GLN A 169 -9.56 11.04 18.33
CA GLN A 169 -9.20 12.44 18.61
C GLN A 169 -8.73 13.20 17.37
N TYR A 170 -7.89 12.59 16.53
CA TYR A 170 -7.46 13.22 15.28
C TYR A 170 -8.57 13.20 14.22
N ASN A 171 -9.33 12.12 14.14
CA ASN A 171 -10.38 11.96 13.16
C ASN A 171 -11.57 12.91 13.41
N SER A 172 -11.88 13.24 14.66
CA SER A 172 -12.90 14.25 15.00
C SER A 172 -12.49 15.66 14.59
N GLN A 173 -11.21 15.91 14.38
CA GLN A 173 -10.70 17.19 13.88
C GLN A 173 -10.63 17.25 12.35
N CYS A 174 -11.03 16.17 11.65
CA CYS A 174 -11.10 16.15 10.18
C CYS A 174 -12.43 16.67 9.64
N GLU A 175 -13.51 16.61 10.42
CA GLU A 175 -14.84 17.07 10.04
C GLU A 175 -15.40 17.92 11.19
N MET A 176 -15.67 19.21 10.93
CA MET A 176 -16.38 20.08 11.88
C MET A 176 -17.84 20.22 11.44
N GLU A 177 -18.77 19.96 12.36
CA GLU A 177 -20.20 20.16 12.14
C GLU A 177 -20.58 21.56 12.64
N LEU A 178 -21.06 22.43 11.74
CA LEU A 178 -21.59 23.75 12.11
C LEU A 178 -23.06 23.62 12.57
N GLU A 179 -23.49 24.54 13.44
CA GLU A 179 -24.90 24.70 13.81
C GLU A 179 -25.74 25.03 12.55
N GLY A 180 -26.30 23.99 11.95
CA GLY A 180 -26.96 24.06 10.63
C GLY A 180 -26.86 22.78 9.81
N GLY A 181 -26.00 21.83 10.19
CA GLY A 181 -25.86 20.53 9.51
C GLY A 181 -24.94 20.54 8.28
N GLU A 182 -24.28 21.66 7.99
CA GLU A 182 -23.23 21.74 6.99
C GLU A 182 -21.91 21.21 7.58
N LYS A 183 -21.34 20.18 6.93
CA LYS A 183 -20.04 19.62 7.29
C LYS A 183 -18.92 20.43 6.62
N GLN A 184 -18.07 21.06 7.42
CA GLN A 184 -16.87 21.72 6.94
C GLN A 184 -15.65 20.81 7.13
N GLU A 185 -14.73 20.82 6.18
CA GLU A 185 -13.44 20.13 6.33
C GLU A 185 -12.65 20.80 7.47
N GLY A 186 -12.23 19.99 8.46
CA GLY A 186 -11.38 20.44 9.54
C GLY A 186 -9.92 20.62 9.12
N PRO A 187 -9.06 21.14 10.02
CA PRO A 187 -7.66 21.44 9.72
C PRO A 187 -6.82 20.18 9.46
N TRP A 188 -7.23 19.04 10.02
CA TRP A 188 -6.55 17.76 9.82
C TRP A 188 -7.20 16.96 8.69
N LYS A 189 -6.36 16.28 7.91
CA LYS A 189 -6.80 15.35 6.85
C LYS A 189 -6.10 14.02 7.03
N ARG A 190 -6.89 12.94 7.15
CA ARG A 190 -6.37 11.57 7.23
C ARG A 190 -5.81 11.13 5.87
N LEU A 191 -4.63 10.52 5.87
CA LEU A 191 -4.00 9.99 4.67
C LEU A 191 -4.22 8.47 4.55
N PRO A 192 -4.78 7.98 3.43
CA PRO A 192 -4.89 6.55 3.19
C PRO A 192 -3.51 5.91 2.97
N SER A 193 -3.33 4.67 3.41
CA SER A 193 -2.09 3.91 3.23
C SER A 193 -2.39 2.58 2.58
N TYR A 194 -1.74 2.31 1.45
CA TYR A 194 -1.93 1.07 0.69
C TYR A 194 -0.67 0.21 0.74
N ASN A 195 -0.82 -1.10 0.58
CA ASN A 195 0.32 -2.02 0.57
C ASN A 195 1.19 -1.96 -0.70
N ARG A 196 0.80 -1.16 -1.69
CA ARG A 196 1.60 -0.83 -2.87
C ARG A 196 1.65 0.68 -2.98
N PHE A 197 2.83 1.21 -3.30
CA PHE A 197 2.90 2.55 -3.87
C PHE A 197 1.99 2.56 -5.10
N LEU A 198 1.08 3.53 -5.17
CA LEU A 198 0.24 3.76 -6.34
C LEU A 198 1.11 3.67 -7.60
N LYS A 199 0.54 3.09 -8.65
CA LYS A 199 1.14 2.73 -9.96
C LYS A 199 1.78 3.91 -10.74
N TYR A 200 2.04 5.04 -10.09
CA TYR A 200 2.26 6.36 -10.67
C TYR A 200 3.42 7.15 -10.04
N ALA A 201 4.34 6.53 -9.28
CA ALA A 201 5.62 7.18 -9.00
C ALA A 201 6.45 7.20 -10.31
N PRO A 202 6.81 8.37 -10.87
CA PRO A 202 7.49 8.48 -12.17
C PRO A 202 8.88 7.79 -12.24
N GLY A 203 9.42 7.33 -11.11
CA GLY A 203 10.73 6.66 -11.00
C GLY A 203 10.72 5.13 -11.10
N GLY A 204 9.55 4.50 -11.31
CA GLY A 204 9.40 3.02 -11.29
C GLY A 204 9.96 2.25 -12.50
N VAL A 205 10.77 2.87 -13.35
CA VAL A 205 11.24 2.29 -14.64
C VAL A 205 12.25 1.13 -14.45
N TYR A 206 12.71 0.86 -13.23
CA TYR A 206 13.83 -0.07 -12.98
C TYR A 206 13.47 -1.49 -12.54
N LEU A 207 12.19 -1.85 -12.39
CA LEU A 207 11.82 -3.18 -11.89
C LEU A 207 11.17 -4.03 -12.98
N SER A 208 11.62 -5.28 -13.12
CA SER A 208 10.94 -6.27 -13.96
C SER A 208 9.48 -6.44 -13.51
N GLN A 209 8.58 -6.73 -14.45
CA GLN A 209 7.13 -6.86 -14.19
C GLN A 209 6.81 -7.88 -13.08
N MET A 210 7.68 -8.88 -12.91
CA MET A 210 7.62 -9.87 -11.83
C MET A 210 7.88 -9.25 -10.45
N ILE A 211 8.91 -8.41 -10.31
CA ILE A 211 9.24 -7.74 -9.03
C ILE A 211 8.15 -6.73 -8.69
N GLN A 212 7.66 -5.95 -9.67
CA GLN A 212 6.55 -5.01 -9.47
C GLN A 212 5.27 -5.70 -8.95
N SER A 213 4.98 -6.92 -9.41
CA SER A 213 3.79 -7.67 -8.96
C SER A 213 3.86 -8.09 -7.48
N LYS A 214 5.07 -8.35 -6.98
CA LYS A 214 5.35 -8.85 -5.62
C LYS A 214 5.74 -7.75 -4.64
N ALA A 215 6.28 -6.63 -5.13
CA ALA A 215 6.71 -5.51 -4.30
C ALA A 215 5.57 -4.98 -3.42
N ARG A 216 5.90 -4.71 -2.16
CA ARG A 216 5.01 -4.10 -1.18
C ARG A 216 5.74 -2.95 -0.49
N LEU A 217 4.97 -1.96 -0.04
CA LEU A 217 5.49 -0.93 0.85
C LEU A 217 6.06 -1.62 2.10
N PHE A 218 7.27 -1.26 2.51
CA PHE A 218 7.98 -1.92 3.61
C PHE A 218 7.16 -1.93 4.90
N THR A 219 6.54 -0.81 5.27
CA THR A 219 5.69 -0.70 6.45
C THR A 219 4.32 -1.40 6.32
N ARG A 220 3.99 -2.01 5.18
CA ARG A 220 2.70 -2.69 4.90
C ARG A 220 2.91 -4.04 4.20
N ASN A 221 4.07 -4.67 4.41
CA ASN A 221 4.44 -5.92 3.75
C ASN A 221 3.90 -7.18 4.45
N ILE A 222 3.65 -7.11 5.76
CA ILE A 222 3.05 -8.19 6.56
C ILE A 222 1.52 -8.10 6.52
N ARG A 223 0.88 -9.27 6.37
CA ARG A 223 -0.58 -9.39 6.28
C ARG A 223 -1.27 -9.60 7.62
N ASN A 224 -0.54 -10.11 8.61
CA ASN A 224 -1.08 -10.36 9.94
C ASN A 224 -1.26 -9.02 10.67
N PRO A 225 -2.51 -8.59 10.95
CA PRO A 225 -2.77 -7.33 11.66
C PRO A 225 -2.08 -7.32 13.03
N GLY A 226 -1.53 -6.17 13.43
CA GLY A 226 -0.88 -5.99 14.73
C GLY A 226 0.49 -6.66 14.86
N ALA A 227 0.97 -7.38 13.84
CA ALA A 227 2.25 -8.07 13.92
C ALA A 227 3.44 -7.13 13.70
N THR A 228 3.28 -6.08 12.89
CA THR A 228 4.37 -5.14 12.56
C THR A 228 3.92 -3.68 12.71
N PHE A 229 3.81 -2.92 11.62
CA PHE A 229 3.53 -1.50 11.64
C PHE A 229 2.03 -1.24 11.49
N GLU A 230 1.34 -1.01 12.61
CA GLU A 230 -0.02 -0.48 12.61
C GLU A 230 0.06 1.04 12.74
N TYR A 231 -0.35 1.77 11.72
CA TYR A 231 -0.29 3.24 11.78
C TYR A 231 -1.36 3.93 10.93
N VAL A 232 -1.52 5.22 11.18
CA VAL A 232 -2.32 6.16 10.41
C VAL A 232 -1.61 7.51 10.40
N LEU A 233 -1.67 8.22 9.27
CA LEU A 233 -1.11 9.57 9.14
C LEU A 233 -2.24 10.59 9.03
N PHE A 234 -2.03 11.76 9.64
CA PHE A 234 -2.86 12.94 9.53
C PHE A 234 -1.99 14.11 9.10
N PHE A 235 -2.49 14.94 8.20
CA PHE A 235 -1.79 16.11 7.71
C PHE A 235 -2.62 17.37 7.99
N ASN A 236 -1.96 18.41 8.49
CA ASN A 236 -2.52 19.74 8.66
C ASN A 236 -1.84 20.70 7.70
N SER A 237 -2.60 21.19 6.71
CA SER A 237 -2.10 22.10 5.69
C SER A 237 -1.85 23.51 6.21
N GLU A 238 -2.59 23.95 7.23
CA GLU A 238 -2.44 25.30 7.79
C GLU A 238 -1.17 25.42 8.62
N GLU A 239 -0.90 24.41 9.46
CA GLU A 239 0.27 24.39 10.32
C GLU A 239 1.51 23.77 9.66
N GLN A 240 1.39 23.21 8.46
CA GLN A 240 2.44 22.42 7.80
C GLN A 240 2.99 21.35 8.75
N LYS A 241 2.07 20.55 9.30
CA LYS A 241 2.37 19.44 10.20
C LYS A 241 1.83 18.13 9.68
N CYS A 242 2.54 17.05 9.98
CA CYS A 242 2.11 15.69 9.74
C CYS A 242 2.24 14.91 11.05
N ALA A 243 1.17 14.30 11.51
CA ALA A 243 1.15 13.47 12.70
C ALA A 243 0.90 12.01 12.31
N ALA A 244 1.57 11.10 13.00
CA ALA A 244 1.34 9.67 12.87
C ALA A 244 1.01 9.06 14.21
N ILE A 245 -0.02 8.22 14.22
CA ILE A 245 -0.30 7.34 15.35
C ILE A 245 0.21 5.97 14.92
N PHE A 246 1.16 5.42 15.67
CA PHE A 246 1.87 4.20 15.34
C PHE A 246 1.88 3.24 16.53
N GLN A 247 1.31 2.06 16.38
CA GLN A 247 1.43 0.98 17.36
C GLN A 247 2.45 -0.06 16.88
N ALA A 248 3.44 -0.32 17.73
CA ALA A 248 4.53 -1.23 17.41
C ALA A 248 4.16 -2.69 17.69
N GLY A 249 3.96 -3.48 16.63
CA GLY A 249 3.64 -4.89 16.73
C GLY A 249 4.78 -5.76 17.26
N HIS A 250 4.44 -6.98 17.68
CA HIS A 250 5.37 -7.90 18.35
C HIS A 250 6.56 -8.36 17.48
N LEU A 251 6.47 -8.31 16.15
CA LEU A 251 7.59 -8.66 15.26
C LEU A 251 8.56 -7.49 15.02
N LEU A 252 8.36 -6.35 15.68
CA LEU A 252 9.27 -5.21 15.63
C LEU A 252 10.26 -5.18 16.80
N GLU A 253 10.41 -6.28 17.53
CA GLU A 253 11.34 -6.40 18.64
C GLU A 253 12.80 -6.23 18.17
N GLY A 254 13.60 -5.49 18.93
CA GLY A 254 15.05 -5.44 18.79
C GLY A 254 15.71 -6.00 20.04
N PRO A 255 16.01 -5.16 21.05
CA PRO A 255 16.32 -5.66 22.38
C PRO A 255 15.09 -6.35 23.00
N PRO A 256 15.27 -7.33 23.91
CA PRO A 256 14.17 -8.00 24.58
C PRO A 256 13.15 -7.01 25.17
N GLY A 257 11.89 -7.17 24.79
CA GLY A 257 10.76 -6.35 25.25
C GLY A 257 10.68 -4.93 24.65
N HIS A 258 11.56 -4.56 23.72
CA HIS A 258 11.65 -3.21 23.18
C HIS A 258 11.67 -3.18 21.65
N VAL A 259 11.11 -2.10 21.08
CA VAL A 259 11.06 -1.89 19.64
C VAL A 259 12.46 -1.68 19.07
N HIS A 260 12.76 -2.33 17.96
CA HIS A 260 14.01 -2.21 17.23
C HIS A 260 14.23 -0.76 16.76
N GLY A 261 15.42 -0.20 16.98
CA GLY A 261 15.78 1.16 16.55
C GLY A 261 15.50 1.42 15.07
N GLY A 262 15.85 0.47 14.20
CA GLY A 262 15.53 0.54 12.77
C GLY A 262 14.03 0.58 12.45
N ALA A 263 13.16 -0.03 13.26
CA ALA A 263 11.71 0.07 13.07
C ALA A 263 11.19 1.47 13.45
N ILE A 264 11.74 2.06 14.50
CA ILE A 264 11.46 3.44 14.90
C ILE A 264 11.92 4.41 13.79
N ALA A 265 13.17 4.28 13.31
CA ALA A 265 13.69 5.07 12.20
C ALA A 265 12.85 4.92 10.92
N THR A 266 12.35 3.71 10.63
CA THR A 266 11.46 3.45 9.49
C THR A 266 10.18 4.25 9.59
N MET A 267 9.57 4.31 10.78
CA MET A 267 8.35 5.08 10.96
C MET A 267 8.62 6.58 10.88
N ILE A 268 9.71 7.08 11.46
CA ILE A 268 10.13 8.48 11.29
C ILE A 268 10.28 8.83 9.81
N ASP A 269 11.06 8.04 9.04
CA ASP A 269 11.25 8.24 7.60
C ASP A 269 9.91 8.21 6.84
N THR A 270 8.99 7.32 7.22
CA THR A 270 7.66 7.25 6.62
C THR A 270 6.84 8.53 6.86
N VAL A 271 6.82 9.05 8.09
CA VAL A 271 6.04 10.26 8.45
C VAL A 271 6.62 11.48 7.77
N VAL A 272 7.94 11.65 7.90
CA VAL A 272 8.67 12.81 7.42
C VAL A 272 8.73 12.80 5.89
N GLY A 273 8.94 11.63 5.26
CA GLY A 273 8.89 11.48 3.82
C GLY A 273 7.50 11.70 3.22
N ALA A 274 6.44 11.24 3.89
CA ALA A 274 5.06 11.55 3.48
C ALA A 274 4.79 13.06 3.58
N HIS A 275 5.22 13.70 4.67
CA HIS A 275 5.07 15.13 4.88
C HIS A 275 5.80 15.94 3.79
N ALA A 276 7.08 15.63 3.56
CA ALA A 276 7.91 16.22 2.53
C ALA A 276 7.29 16.05 1.13
N THR A 277 6.72 14.86 0.85
CA THR A 277 6.05 14.57 -0.42
C THR A 277 4.80 15.43 -0.63
N ILE A 278 4.01 15.65 0.42
CA ILE A 278 2.81 16.50 0.36
C ILE A 278 3.19 17.97 0.12
N VAL A 279 4.24 18.45 0.79
CA VAL A 279 4.65 19.86 0.74
C VAL A 279 5.43 20.20 -0.54
N SER A 280 6.27 19.28 -1.03
CA SER A 280 7.25 19.56 -2.09
C SER A 280 7.09 18.72 -3.35
N GLY A 281 6.18 17.75 -3.37
CA GLY A 281 6.07 16.77 -4.46
C GLY A 281 7.01 15.57 -4.24
N PRO A 282 7.19 14.69 -5.24
CA PRO A 282 8.03 13.49 -5.09
C PRO A 282 9.45 13.83 -4.64
N VAL A 283 9.89 13.23 -3.54
CA VAL A 283 11.21 13.43 -2.95
C VAL A 283 11.81 12.11 -2.47
N VAL A 284 13.12 12.09 -2.27
CA VAL A 284 13.86 11.00 -1.62
C VAL A 284 14.61 11.54 -0.40
N THR A 285 14.76 10.69 0.62
CA THR A 285 15.51 11.01 1.84
C THR A 285 17.00 11.11 1.50
N ALA A 286 17.61 12.28 1.73
CA ALA A 286 19.05 12.51 1.56
C ALA A 286 19.81 12.34 2.88
N ASN A 287 19.21 12.78 3.98
CA ASN A 287 19.76 12.61 5.33
C ASN A 287 18.62 12.33 6.31
N LEU A 288 18.84 11.35 7.18
CA LEU A 288 17.98 10.99 8.31
C LEU A 288 18.84 10.92 9.57
N ASN A 289 18.61 11.80 10.54
CA ASN A 289 19.39 11.86 11.77
C ASN A 289 18.50 11.65 13.00
N VAL A 290 18.60 10.45 13.59
CA VAL A 290 17.72 10.01 14.69
C VAL A 290 18.48 9.92 16.01
N ASN A 291 18.01 10.69 17.01
CA ASN A 291 18.51 10.65 18.38
C ASN A 291 17.58 9.83 19.28
N TYR A 292 17.96 8.58 19.58
CA TYR A 292 17.22 7.70 20.49
C TYR A 292 17.48 8.11 21.95
N ARG A 293 16.46 8.63 22.62
CA ARG A 293 16.57 9.11 24.01
C ARG A 293 16.17 8.07 25.04
N ARG A 294 15.13 7.29 24.74
CA ARG A 294 14.59 6.25 25.63
C ARG A 294 14.16 5.03 24.83
N PRO A 295 14.30 3.83 25.40
CA PRO A 295 13.81 2.63 24.74
C PRO A 295 12.28 2.63 24.74
N ILE A 296 11.69 2.10 23.67
CA ILE A 296 10.24 2.06 23.48
C ILE A 296 9.76 0.63 23.75
N PRO A 297 8.87 0.40 24.73
CA PRO A 297 8.32 -0.93 24.98
C PRO A 297 7.56 -1.47 23.77
N LEU A 298 7.69 -2.77 23.52
CA LEU A 298 6.94 -3.46 22.46
C LEU A 298 5.42 -3.40 22.74
N GLY A 299 4.60 -3.28 21.70
CA GLY A 299 3.14 -3.13 21.82
C GLY A 299 2.66 -1.72 22.17
N SER A 300 3.55 -0.79 22.50
CA SER A 300 3.18 0.58 22.83
C SER A 300 2.70 1.37 21.61
N THR A 301 1.86 2.38 21.87
CA THR A 301 1.38 3.34 20.85
C THR A 301 2.18 4.61 20.92
N LEU A 302 2.65 5.10 19.78
CA LEU A 302 3.47 6.29 19.62
C LEU A 302 2.75 7.35 18.79
N VAL A 303 2.85 8.61 19.21
CA VAL A 303 2.54 9.75 18.34
C VAL A 303 3.84 10.31 17.80
N ILE A 304 4.01 10.33 16.48
CA ILE A 304 5.19 10.90 15.79
C ILE A 304 4.73 12.15 15.03
N GLU A 305 5.24 13.31 15.41
CA GLU A 305 4.86 14.58 14.77
C GLU A 305 6.01 15.15 13.96
N SER A 306 5.75 15.52 12.71
CA SER A 306 6.66 16.18 11.79
C SER A 306 6.17 17.59 11.50
N SER A 307 7.08 18.57 11.49
CA SER A 307 6.82 19.95 11.06
C SER A 307 7.82 20.37 9.98
N LEU A 308 7.43 21.30 9.11
CA LEU A 308 8.31 21.84 8.07
C LEU A 308 9.22 22.92 8.67
N ASP A 309 10.53 22.66 8.70
CA ASP A 309 11.54 23.62 9.21
C ASP A 309 11.89 24.67 8.14
N LYS A 310 12.22 24.21 6.92
CA LYS A 310 12.63 25.08 5.81
C LYS A 310 12.36 24.42 4.47
N LYS A 311 11.99 25.23 3.47
CA LYS A 311 11.87 24.83 2.07
C LYS A 311 12.71 25.75 1.19
N GLU A 312 13.71 25.18 0.50
CA GLU A 312 14.54 25.91 -0.46
C GLU A 312 14.27 25.40 -1.87
N GLY A 313 13.49 26.17 -2.63
CA GLY A 313 13.06 25.80 -3.97
C GLY A 313 12.25 24.50 -4.00
N LYS A 314 12.37 23.74 -5.10
CA LYS A 314 11.74 22.41 -5.26
C LYS A 314 12.63 21.26 -4.79
N LYS A 315 13.90 21.51 -4.45
CA LYS A 315 14.94 20.48 -4.31
C LYS A 315 15.35 20.20 -2.88
N HIS A 316 14.89 20.98 -1.90
CA HIS A 316 15.30 20.81 -0.52
C HIS A 316 14.15 21.13 0.41
N CYS A 317 13.72 20.15 1.20
CA CYS A 317 12.84 20.40 2.33
C CYS A 317 13.44 19.73 3.56
N SER A 318 13.42 20.48 4.67
CA SER A 318 13.80 19.97 5.97
C SER A 318 12.57 19.86 6.84
N CYS A 319 12.38 18.69 7.42
CA CYS A 319 11.29 18.40 8.32
C CYS A 319 11.86 17.91 9.64
N ARG A 320 11.22 18.33 10.74
CA ARG A 320 11.64 17.99 12.09
C ARG A 320 10.62 17.12 12.78
N SER A 321 11.07 16.02 13.38
CA SER A 321 10.23 15.25 14.30
C SER A 321 10.35 15.80 15.72
N ILE A 322 9.22 16.15 16.35
CA ILE A 322 9.20 16.92 17.62
C ILE A 322 9.09 15.99 18.83
N SER A 323 8.31 14.91 18.73
CA SER A 323 8.14 13.96 19.83
C SER A 323 7.67 12.59 19.33
N ALA A 324 8.20 11.54 19.97
CA ALA A 324 7.61 10.21 20.00
C ALA A 324 7.23 9.92 21.45
N THR A 325 5.94 9.98 21.76
CA THR A 325 5.42 9.74 23.12
C THR A 325 4.67 8.42 23.13
N TYR A 326 4.97 7.56 24.10
CA TYR A 326 4.16 6.37 24.34
C TYR A 326 3.38 6.45 25.65
N SER A 327 2.18 5.88 25.67
CA SER A 327 1.49 5.48 26.89
C SER A 327 1.51 3.95 26.98
N TRP A 328 1.51 3.43 28.21
CA TRP A 328 1.49 2.00 28.49
C TRP A 328 0.24 1.71 29.31
N ASP A 329 -0.76 1.08 28.69
CA ASP A 329 -1.92 0.56 29.40
C ASP A 329 -1.53 -0.75 30.07
N ARG A 330 -1.61 -0.77 31.40
CA ARG A 330 -1.42 -1.98 32.21
C ARG A 330 -2.74 -2.77 32.20
N ASP A 331 -3.04 -3.49 31.12
CA ASP A 331 -4.24 -4.32 31.07
C ASP A 331 -4.07 -5.63 31.87
N ALA A 332 -5.10 -5.95 32.64
CA ALA A 332 -5.14 -6.80 33.83
C ALA A 332 -5.18 -8.32 33.60
N ASN A 333 -4.58 -8.85 32.52
CA ASN A 333 -4.78 -10.26 32.11
C ASN A 333 -3.51 -11.07 31.79
N THR A 334 -2.32 -10.62 32.20
CA THR A 334 -1.10 -11.43 32.11
C THR A 334 -0.86 -12.23 33.40
N PRO A 335 -0.74 -13.56 33.34
CA PRO A 335 -0.40 -14.37 34.52
C PRO A 335 0.97 -13.98 35.08
N ASP A 336 1.03 -13.75 36.39
CA ASP A 336 2.16 -13.18 37.16
C ASP A 336 3.43 -14.05 37.26
N ASP A 337 3.54 -15.18 36.54
CA ASP A 337 4.51 -16.24 36.87
C ASP A 337 5.82 -16.25 36.06
N HIS A 338 6.27 -15.14 35.48
CA HIS A 338 7.61 -15.06 34.87
C HIS A 338 8.61 -14.23 35.72
N PRO A 339 9.65 -14.86 36.32
CA PRO A 339 10.50 -14.21 37.32
C PRO A 339 11.45 -13.12 36.78
N ASP A 340 11.55 -12.95 35.46
CA ASP A 340 12.43 -11.94 34.83
C ASP A 340 11.81 -10.53 34.76
N TYR A 341 10.54 -10.34 35.11
CA TYR A 341 9.88 -9.02 35.07
C TYR A 341 10.01 -8.21 36.38
N HIS A 342 10.68 -8.73 37.40
CA HIS A 342 10.78 -8.07 38.71
C HIS A 342 11.71 -6.85 38.77
N LEU A 343 12.44 -6.52 37.70
CA LEU A 343 13.34 -5.35 37.69
C LEU A 343 12.64 -3.99 37.41
N HIS A 344 11.35 -3.96 37.05
CA HIS A 344 10.67 -2.74 36.61
C HIS A 344 9.59 -2.22 37.57
N LYS A 345 9.82 -2.30 38.89
CA LYS A 345 8.92 -1.73 39.92
C LYS A 345 9.11 -0.22 40.18
N HIS A 346 9.97 0.47 39.45
CA HIS A 346 10.31 1.89 39.72
C HIS A 346 10.12 2.82 38.52
N CYS A 347 8.92 2.84 37.92
CA CYS A 347 8.47 4.02 37.17
C CYS A 347 7.01 4.31 37.50
N GLN A 348 6.80 5.37 38.29
CA GLN A 348 5.49 5.88 38.68
C GLN A 348 4.89 6.76 37.56
N LYS A 349 3.60 6.53 37.27
CA LYS A 349 2.62 7.34 36.52
C LYS A 349 2.77 7.49 34.99
N PRO A 350 1.63 7.61 34.26
CA PRO A 350 1.59 7.79 32.80
C PRO A 350 1.83 9.27 32.47
N GLU A 351 3.08 9.70 32.48
CA GLU A 351 3.46 10.98 31.87
C GLU A 351 4.04 10.73 30.47
N ALA A 352 3.61 11.57 29.53
CA ALA A 352 4.07 11.57 28.14
C ALA A 352 5.60 11.59 28.07
N THR A 353 6.21 10.43 27.82
CA THR A 353 7.66 10.29 27.87
C THR A 353 8.24 10.46 26.47
N GLN A 354 8.98 11.56 26.23
CA GLN A 354 9.64 11.82 24.94
C GLN A 354 10.75 10.79 24.68
N CYS A 355 10.60 9.93 23.68
CA CYS A 355 11.52 8.82 23.42
C CYS A 355 12.55 9.11 22.32
N VAL A 356 12.25 10.08 21.46
CA VAL A 356 13.10 10.51 20.36
C VAL A 356 13.26 12.03 20.43
N GLY A 357 14.50 12.52 20.27
CA GLY A 357 14.83 13.95 20.36
C GLY A 357 14.58 14.74 19.07
N ASP A 358 15.13 15.96 18.99
CA ASP A 358 15.16 16.76 17.75
C ASP A 358 15.76 15.91 16.62
N ILE A 359 14.94 15.60 15.62
CA ILE A 359 15.33 14.91 14.38
C ILE A 359 15.37 15.96 13.29
N ARG A 360 16.44 16.00 12.51
CA ARG A 360 16.51 16.82 11.30
C ARG A 360 16.67 15.91 10.12
N ASP A 361 15.69 15.98 9.23
CA ASP A 361 15.73 15.24 7.99
C ASP A 361 15.83 16.21 6.83
N THR A 362 16.52 15.76 5.80
CA THR A 362 16.75 16.51 4.58
C THR A 362 16.35 15.66 3.40
N PHE A 363 15.47 16.21 2.56
CA PHE A 363 15.00 15.55 1.35
C PHE A 363 15.49 16.27 0.11
N ILE A 364 15.70 15.51 -0.96
CA ILE A 364 16.01 16.02 -2.29
C ILE A 364 14.98 15.52 -3.31
N SER A 365 14.63 16.37 -4.26
CA SER A 365 13.70 16.04 -5.35
C SER A 365 14.36 15.29 -6.49
#